data_AF-A0A2S7P408-F1
#
_entry.id   AF-A0A2S7P408-F1
#
_cell.length_a   1.000
_cell.length_b   1.000
_cell.length_c   1.000
_cell.angle_alpha   90.00
_cell.angle_beta   90.00
_cell.angle_gamma   90.00
#
_symmetry.space_group_name_H-M   'P 1'
#
loop_
_entity.id
_entity.type
_entity.pdbx_description
1 polymer ?
#
loop_
_entity_poly.entity_id
_entity_poly.type
_entity_poly.pdbx_seq_one_letter_code
_entity_poly.pdbx_strand_id
1 'polypeptide(L)'
;MLLRAGRTIFPSFVRTSASQTAMVATRCFSQQAIGRPMVQGNVLGLQKGMVMGVEVAKEQVRGMKVRSSVKKLCEGCKSVRRKGGKSGKGHVYIICSLNPKHKQRQGK
;
A
#
# COMPACT_ATOMS: atom_id res chain seq x y z
N MET A 1 -20.09 -36.03 -41.24
CA MET A 1 -20.37 -37.30 -40.55
C MET A 1 -19.24 -38.28 -40.81
N LEU A 2 -18.22 -38.30 -39.94
CA LEU A 2 -17.22 -39.37 -39.88
C LEU A 2 -17.16 -39.83 -38.41
N LEU A 3 -17.20 -41.14 -38.23
CA LEU A 3 -17.54 -41.83 -36.99
C LEU A 3 -16.36 -41.97 -36.02
N ARG A 4 -16.69 -41.86 -34.73
CA ARG A 4 -16.26 -42.67 -33.57
C ARG A 4 -14.96 -43.48 -33.67
N ALA A 5 -14.03 -43.18 -32.75
CA ALA A 5 -13.43 -44.10 -31.77
C ALA A 5 -12.55 -43.22 -30.84
N GLY A 6 -12.49 -43.32 -29.51
CA GLY A 6 -12.77 -44.42 -28.60
C GLY A 6 -11.52 -44.61 -27.71
N ARG A 7 -11.74 -44.75 -26.38
CA ARG A 7 -10.86 -45.34 -25.36
C ARG A 7 -9.82 -44.40 -24.70
N THR A 8 -10.09 -43.94 -23.45
CA THR A 8 -9.64 -44.50 -22.14
C THR A 8 -8.10 -44.49 -22.03
N ILE A 9 -7.43 -44.00 -20.98
CA ILE A 9 -7.42 -44.48 -19.59
C ILE A 9 -6.65 -43.43 -18.75
N PHE A 10 -7.19 -43.09 -17.58
CA PHE A 10 -6.52 -42.35 -16.49
C PHE A 10 -5.30 -43.12 -15.96
N PRO A 11 -4.13 -42.48 -15.76
CA PRO A 11 -3.18 -42.95 -14.75
C PRO A 11 -3.38 -42.16 -13.47
N SER A 12 -4.15 -42.75 -12.55
CA SER A 12 -4.11 -42.45 -11.12
C SER A 12 -2.75 -42.90 -10.57
N PHE A 13 -1.80 -41.98 -10.49
CA PHE A 13 -0.51 -42.24 -9.83
C PHE A 13 -0.63 -42.03 -8.32
N VAL A 14 -0.04 -42.99 -7.64
CA VAL A 14 -0.26 -43.37 -6.26
C VAL A 14 0.27 -42.35 -5.26
N ARG A 15 -0.52 -42.22 -4.19
CA ARG A 15 -0.22 -41.59 -2.91
C ARG A 15 0.98 -42.28 -2.25
N THR A 16 2.12 -41.61 -2.15
CA THR A 16 3.21 -42.02 -1.28
C THR A 16 3.22 -41.14 -0.03
N SER A 17 2.87 -41.75 1.10
CA SER A 17 3.07 -41.23 2.44
C SER A 17 4.55 -41.33 2.82
N ALA A 18 5.20 -40.21 3.13
CA ALA A 18 6.44 -40.18 3.89
C ALA A 18 6.20 -39.36 5.15
N SER A 19 6.38 -40.02 6.29
CA SER A 19 6.19 -39.51 7.63
C SER A 19 7.53 -39.04 8.21
N GLN A 20 7.46 -38.03 9.08
CA GLN A 20 8.45 -37.63 10.11
C GLN A 20 9.68 -36.89 9.54
N THR A 21 10.20 -35.80 10.10
CA THR A 21 10.33 -35.33 11.49
C THR A 21 10.47 -33.79 11.55
N ALA A 22 10.26 -33.24 12.77
CA ALA A 22 10.63 -31.94 13.34
C ALA A 22 11.81 -31.18 12.65
N MET A 23 11.99 -29.86 12.74
CA MET A 23 12.17 -29.07 13.97
C MET A 23 11.94 -27.57 13.70
N VAL A 24 11.49 -26.87 14.73
CA VAL A 24 11.26 -25.42 14.83
C VAL A 24 12.55 -24.64 14.54
N ALA A 25 12.47 -23.61 13.70
CA ALA A 25 13.50 -22.58 13.58
C ALA A 25 12.88 -21.19 13.65
N THR A 26 12.47 -20.79 14.86
CA THR A 26 12.35 -19.38 15.24
C THR A 26 13.73 -18.75 15.18
N ARG A 27 13.96 -17.83 14.23
CA ARG A 27 15.12 -16.94 14.25
C ARG A 27 14.65 -15.52 14.52
N CYS A 28 15.06 -15.09 15.69
CA CYS A 28 14.79 -13.89 16.43
C CYS A 28 15.00 -12.57 15.68
N PHE A 29 14.13 -11.61 16.01
CA PHE A 29 14.33 -10.17 15.92
C PHE A 29 15.71 -9.80 16.48
N SER A 30 16.62 -9.27 15.64
CA SER A 30 17.77 -8.56 16.18
C SER A 30 17.34 -7.12 16.46
N GLN A 31 17.30 -6.81 17.75
CA GLN A 31 17.26 -5.45 18.24
C GLN A 31 18.66 -4.87 18.02
N GLN A 32 18.76 -3.75 17.30
CA GLN A 32 19.93 -2.88 17.43
C GLN A 32 19.49 -1.52 17.96
N ALA A 33 19.67 -1.47 19.28
CA ALA A 33 19.97 -0.37 20.17
C ALA A 33 20.08 1.05 19.60
N ILE A 34 19.40 1.90 20.34
CA ILE A 34 19.37 3.35 20.34
C ILE A 34 20.75 3.89 20.73
N GLY A 35 21.31 4.75 19.89
CA GLY A 35 22.46 5.58 20.24
C GLY A 35 22.29 6.97 19.63
N ARG A 36 21.63 7.88 20.35
CA ARG A 36 21.64 9.31 20.04
C ARG A 36 22.48 10.03 21.09
N PRO A 37 23.69 10.52 20.76
CA PRO A 37 24.35 11.51 21.62
C PRO A 37 23.70 12.88 21.40
N MET A 38 23.15 13.40 22.50
CA MET A 38 22.73 14.78 22.68
C MET A 38 23.98 15.64 22.79
N VAL A 39 24.23 16.52 21.80
CA VAL A 39 25.15 17.65 21.99
C VAL A 39 24.35 18.94 21.82
N GLN A 40 24.25 19.58 22.96
CA GLN A 40 23.62 20.85 23.26
C GLN A 40 24.52 21.95 22.71
N GLY A 41 23.99 22.77 21.80
CA GLY A 41 24.73 23.87 21.18
C GLY A 41 23.79 25.02 20.84
N ASN A 42 23.48 25.83 21.84
CA ASN A 42 22.91 27.17 21.64
C ASN A 42 24.06 28.11 21.24
N VAL A 43 23.98 28.68 20.05
CA VAL A 43 24.69 29.92 19.72
C VAL A 43 23.65 30.96 19.32
N LEU A 44 23.57 32.00 20.17
CA LEU A 44 22.82 33.23 19.99
C LEU A 44 23.30 33.92 18.71
N GLY A 45 22.39 34.36 17.84
CA GLY A 45 22.78 35.01 16.59
C GLY A 45 21.64 35.68 15.83
N LEU A 46 21.36 36.93 16.21
CA LEU A 46 20.96 38.03 15.35
C LEU A 46 19.51 38.08 14.82
N GLN A 47 18.75 38.99 15.44
CA GLN A 47 17.46 39.49 15.00
C GLN A 47 17.62 40.19 13.64
N LYS A 48 17.09 39.60 12.57
CA LYS A 48 16.97 40.23 11.25
C LYS A 48 15.49 40.53 10.99
N GLY A 49 15.23 41.74 10.52
CA GLY A 49 13.94 42.43 10.55
C GLY A 49 12.71 41.65 10.08
N MET A 50 11.59 41.93 10.74
CA MET A 50 10.27 41.39 10.45
C MET A 50 9.68 42.08 9.22
N VAL A 51 9.91 41.53 8.04
CA VAL A 51 9.10 41.83 6.85
C VAL A 51 7.81 41.01 6.94
N MET A 52 6.65 41.66 6.72
CA MET A 52 5.35 41.00 6.68
C MET A 52 5.27 40.04 5.50
N GLY A 53 5.68 38.80 5.73
CA GLY A 53 5.45 37.70 4.81
C GLY A 53 3.97 37.32 4.85
N VAL A 54 3.27 37.46 3.72
CA VAL A 54 2.00 36.77 3.51
C VAL A 54 2.28 35.27 3.56
N GLU A 55 2.12 34.70 4.74
CA GLU A 55 2.22 33.27 4.98
C GLU A 55 1.03 32.58 4.31
N VAL A 56 1.18 32.25 3.03
CA VAL A 56 0.33 31.23 2.40
C VAL A 56 0.65 29.94 3.15
N ALA A 57 -0.14 29.66 4.19
CA ALA A 57 -0.11 28.43 4.95
C ALA A 57 -0.18 27.29 3.94
N LYS A 58 0.98 26.70 3.63
CA LYS A 58 1.08 25.59 2.69
C LYS A 58 0.39 24.41 3.35
N GLU A 59 -0.89 24.27 3.01
CA GLU A 59 -1.71 23.17 3.47
C GLU A 59 -0.98 21.88 3.14
N GLN A 60 -0.57 21.14 4.18
CA GLN A 60 0.21 19.92 4.01
C GLN A 60 -0.58 18.97 3.12
N VAL A 61 -0.08 18.75 1.90
CA VAL A 61 -0.68 17.82 0.94
C VAL A 61 -0.48 16.41 1.47
N ARG A 62 -1.39 15.96 2.34
CA ARG A 62 -1.49 14.56 2.75
C ARG A 62 -1.73 13.73 1.49
N GLY A 63 -1.00 12.63 1.35
CA GLY A 63 -1.11 11.70 0.22
C GLY A 63 -2.47 10.97 0.14
N MET A 64 -2.53 9.88 -0.62
CA MET A 64 -3.75 9.09 -0.80
C MET A 64 -4.18 8.41 0.51
N LYS A 65 -5.46 8.54 0.90
CA LYS A 65 -6.00 7.84 2.07
C LYS A 65 -6.66 6.52 1.69
N VAL A 66 -6.28 5.41 2.32
CA VAL A 66 -6.96 4.12 2.12
C VAL A 66 -8.19 4.04 3.05
N ARG A 67 -9.35 3.72 2.49
CA ARG A 67 -10.61 3.51 3.22
C ARG A 67 -11.27 2.23 2.73
N SER A 68 -12.01 1.53 3.58
CA SER A 68 -12.78 0.33 3.18
C SER A 68 -13.91 0.69 2.20
N SER A 69 -14.57 1.82 2.43
CA SER A 69 -15.62 2.38 1.58
C SER A 69 -15.16 3.69 0.98
N VAL A 70 -15.38 3.89 -0.32
CA VAL A 70 -14.99 5.13 -1.00
C VAL A 70 -16.20 5.83 -1.56
N LYS A 71 -16.36 7.12 -1.21
CA LYS A 71 -17.47 7.98 -1.65
C LYS A 71 -16.92 9.27 -2.26
N LYS A 72 -17.68 9.88 -3.18
CA LYS A 72 -17.39 11.22 -3.71
C LYS A 72 -17.81 12.25 -2.66
N LEU A 73 -16.92 13.18 -2.33
CA LEU A 73 -17.16 14.24 -1.35
C LEU A 73 -17.46 15.58 -2.01
N CYS A 74 -17.18 15.71 -3.30
CA CYS A 74 -17.15 16.96 -4.05
C CYS A 74 -17.52 16.73 -5.51
N GLU A 75 -17.85 17.79 -6.24
CA GLU A 75 -18.18 17.72 -7.67
C GLU A 75 -16.96 17.36 -8.53
N GLY A 76 -15.78 17.83 -8.15
CA GLY A 76 -14.51 17.50 -8.82
C GLY A 76 -13.98 16.09 -8.54
N CYS A 77 -14.71 15.27 -7.79
CA CYS A 77 -14.26 13.95 -7.34
C CYS A 77 -14.72 12.86 -8.35
N LYS A 78 -13.76 12.19 -9.01
CA LYS A 78 -14.03 11.16 -10.04
C LYS A 78 -13.67 9.76 -9.54
N SER A 79 -14.53 8.79 -9.83
CA SER A 79 -14.30 7.37 -9.54
C SER A 79 -13.57 6.69 -10.69
N VAL A 80 -12.39 6.13 -10.42
CA VAL A 80 -11.54 5.47 -11.41
C VAL A 80 -11.19 4.07 -10.93
N ARG A 81 -11.36 3.05 -11.79
CA ARG A 81 -10.89 1.68 -11.53
C ARG A 81 -9.58 1.46 -12.27
N ARG A 82 -8.53 1.03 -11.56
CA ARG A 82 -7.21 0.72 -12.16
C ARG A 82 -6.95 -0.78 -12.07
N LYS A 83 -6.48 -1.41 -13.16
CA LYS A 83 -6.25 -2.87 -13.22
C LYS A 83 -5.15 -3.30 -12.23
N GLY A 84 -5.41 -4.37 -11.49
CA GLY A 84 -4.48 -4.99 -10.54
C GLY A 84 -3.75 -6.17 -11.20
N GLY A 85 -2.87 -5.89 -12.16
CA GLY A 85 -2.03 -6.91 -12.80
C GLY A 85 -2.77 -7.90 -13.72
N LYS A 86 -2.08 -9.00 -14.09
CA LYS A 86 -2.54 -10.00 -15.08
C LYS A 86 -3.63 -10.95 -14.58
N SER A 87 -3.79 -11.09 -13.26
CA SER A 87 -4.62 -12.15 -12.66
C SER A 87 -5.65 -11.61 -11.64
N GLY A 88 -5.72 -10.29 -11.42
CA GLY A 88 -6.41 -9.69 -10.28
C GLY A 88 -7.52 -8.70 -10.61
N LYS A 89 -8.49 -8.57 -9.70
CA LYS A 89 -9.46 -7.47 -9.69
C LYS A 89 -8.74 -6.17 -9.30
N GLY A 90 -9.01 -5.11 -10.06
CA GLY A 90 -8.46 -3.78 -9.81
C GLY A 90 -9.05 -3.08 -8.60
N HIS A 91 -8.35 -2.07 -8.08
CA HIS A 91 -8.86 -1.23 -6.99
C HIS A 91 -9.62 -0.02 -7.52
N VAL A 92 -10.61 0.43 -6.74
CA VAL A 92 -11.33 1.69 -6.98
C VAL A 92 -10.59 2.83 -6.30
N TYR A 93 -10.40 3.92 -7.04
CA TYR A 93 -9.77 5.15 -6.58
C TYR A 93 -10.75 6.31 -6.74
N ILE A 94 -10.73 7.26 -5.81
CA ILE A 94 -11.29 8.60 -6.00
C ILE A 94 -10.13 9.57 -6.22
N ILE A 95 -10.15 10.20 -7.39
CA ILE A 95 -9.23 11.29 -7.72
C ILE A 95 -9.99 12.62 -7.67
N CYS A 96 -9.32 13.68 -7.27
CA CYS A 96 -9.87 15.03 -7.27
C CYS A 96 -8.80 16.01 -7.72
N SER A 97 -9.17 16.93 -8.61
CA SER A 97 -8.29 18.01 -9.09
C SER A 97 -8.39 19.26 -8.22
N LEU A 98 -9.56 19.53 -7.65
CA LEU A 98 -9.84 20.73 -6.86
C LEU A 98 -9.16 20.67 -5.48
N ASN A 99 -9.28 19.53 -4.79
CA ASN A 99 -8.78 19.38 -3.42
C ASN A 99 -8.03 18.05 -3.26
N PRO A 100 -6.72 18.07 -2.91
CA PRO A 100 -5.93 16.85 -2.78
C PRO A 100 -6.34 16.00 -1.57
N LYS A 101 -6.99 16.59 -0.55
CA LYS A 101 -7.50 15.87 0.63
C LYS A 101 -8.55 14.80 0.31
N HIS A 102 -9.24 14.91 -0.83
CA HIS A 102 -10.29 13.97 -1.23
C HIS A 102 -9.76 12.70 -1.90
N LYS A 103 -8.44 12.59 -2.13
CA LYS A 103 -7.79 11.44 -2.76
C LYS A 103 -7.90 10.19 -1.87
N GLN A 104 -8.68 9.21 -2.31
CA GLN A 104 -8.96 7.97 -1.57
C GLN A 104 -8.81 6.67 -2.38
N ARG A 105 -8.25 5.60 -1.80
CA ARG A 105 -8.16 4.25 -2.40
C ARG A 105 -9.02 3.25 -1.61
N GLN A 106 -9.72 2.38 -2.31
CA GLN A 106 -10.45 1.29 -1.68
C GLN A 106 -9.49 0.22 -1.15
N GLY A 107 -9.53 -0.01 0.16
CA GLY A 107 -8.91 -1.16 0.83
C GLY A 107 -9.57 -2.47 0.40
N LYS A 108 -8.98 -3.60 0.80
CA LYS A 108 -9.59 -4.91 0.61
C LYS A 108 -10.66 -5.15 1.68
#